data_AF-A0A9W4JFM3-F1
#
_entry.id   AF-A0A9W4JFM3-F1
#
_cell.length_a   1.000
_cell.length_b   1.000
_cell.length_c   1.000
_cell.angle_alpha   90.00
_cell.angle_beta   90.00
_cell.angle_gamma   90.00
#
_symmetry.space_group_name_H-M   'P 1'
#
loop_
_entity.id
_entity.type
_entity.pdbx_description
1 polymer ?
#
loop_
_entity_poly.entity_id
_entity_poly.type
_entity_poly.pdbx_seq_one_letter_code
_entity_poly.pdbx_strand_id
1 'polypeptide(L)'
;MNAVYYLHVYTVYVLLGAIFVRVLANRYKRGLRDIPGPALARYSRLWKLYSVWKGDHHHVEIDLHRKHGSLVRIGPNHISVSDPAAIPIIYGLNKGFTKAC
;
A
#
# COMPACT_ATOMS: atom_id res chain seq x y z
N MET A 1 5.43 37.90 -18.74
CA MET A 1 5.90 37.07 -17.61
C MET A 1 4.77 36.53 -16.71
N ASN A 2 3.58 37.15 -16.64
CA ASN A 2 2.52 36.71 -15.72
C ASN A 2 1.72 35.48 -16.19
N ALA A 3 1.45 35.33 -17.50
CA ALA A 3 0.63 34.23 -18.01
C ALA A 3 1.24 32.84 -17.78
N VAL A 4 2.56 32.70 -17.93
CA VAL A 4 3.30 31.45 -17.65
C VAL A 4 3.31 31.14 -16.15
N TYR A 5 3.42 32.17 -15.30
CA TYR A 5 3.33 32.01 -13.85
C TYR A 5 1.94 31.52 -13.41
N TYR A 6 0.85 32.11 -13.93
CA TYR A 6 -0.51 31.64 -13.65
C TYR A 6 -0.72 30.18 -14.11
N LEU A 7 -0.20 29.80 -15.28
CA LEU A 7 -0.26 28.41 -15.75
C LEU A 7 0.46 27.46 -14.78
N HIS A 8 1.69 27.79 -14.36
CA HIS A 8 2.41 26.99 -13.37
C HIS A 8 1.67 26.88 -12.04
N VAL A 9 1.12 27.99 -11.53
CA VAL A 9 0.33 27.99 -10.29
C VAL A 9 -0.89 27.08 -10.41
N TYR A 10 -1.66 27.17 -11.50
CA TYR A 10 -2.81 26.28 -11.75
C TYR A 10 -2.38 24.81 -11.85
N THR A 11 -1.28 24.51 -12.54
CA THR A 11 -0.78 23.13 -12.62
C THR A 11 -0.40 22.57 -11.24
N VAL A 12 0.21 23.37 -10.36
CA VAL A 12 0.54 22.95 -8.98
C VAL A 12 -0.73 22.66 -8.19
N TYR A 13 -1.76 23.52 -8.27
CA TYR A 13 -3.04 23.26 -7.59
C TYR A 13 -3.73 21.99 -8.07
N VAL A 14 -3.75 21.74 -9.38
CA VAL A 14 -4.34 20.51 -9.95
C VAL A 14 -3.57 19.28 -9.49
N LEU A 15 -2.24 19.33 -9.49
CA LEU A 15 -1.40 18.21 -9.01
C LEU A 15 -1.64 17.94 -7.51
N LEU A 16 -1.68 18.97 -6.68
CA LEU A 16 -1.98 18.83 -5.25
C LEU A 16 -3.38 18.24 -5.02
N GLY A 17 -4.39 18.71 -5.76
CA GLY A 17 -5.74 18.15 -5.72
C GLY A 17 -5.78 16.68 -6.12
N ALA A 18 -5.10 16.31 -7.21
CA ALA A 18 -5.00 14.93 -7.67
C ALA A 18 -4.31 14.01 -6.64
N ILE A 19 -3.22 14.49 -6.02
CA ILE A 19 -2.53 13.76 -4.94
C ILE A 19 -3.48 13.57 -3.75
N PHE A 20 -4.19 14.61 -3.34
CA PHE A 20 -5.13 14.56 -2.22
C PHE A 20 -6.26 13.56 -2.46
N VAL A 21 -6.90 13.61 -3.64
CA VAL A 21 -7.93 12.64 -4.05
C VAL A 21 -7.38 11.22 -4.05
N ARG A 22 -6.16 11.00 -4.55
CA ARG A 22 -5.53 9.68 -4.58
C ARG A 22 -5.24 9.14 -3.17
N VAL A 23 -4.78 10.00 -2.26
CA VAL A 23 -4.53 9.64 -0.85
C VAL A 23 -5.85 9.26 -0.16
N LEU A 24 -6.92 10.01 -0.39
CA LEU A 24 -8.26 9.68 0.12
C LEU A 24 -8.79 8.37 -0.47
N ALA A 25 -8.69 8.18 -1.79
CA ALA A 25 -9.10 6.95 -2.46
C ALA A 25 -8.38 5.72 -1.91
N ASN A 26 -7.07 5.83 -1.63
CA ASN A 26 -6.30 4.77 -1.00
C ASN A 26 -6.80 4.46 0.43
N ARG A 27 -7.16 5.49 1.21
CA ARG A 27 -7.66 5.32 2.58
C ARG A 27 -9.00 4.59 2.63
N TYR A 28 -9.91 4.94 1.73
CA TYR A 28 -11.30 4.44 1.71
C TYR A 28 -11.53 3.26 0.77
N LYS A 29 -10.47 2.61 0.28
CA LYS A 29 -10.60 1.44 -0.58
C LYS A 29 -11.37 0.31 0.13
N ARG A 30 -12.51 -0.08 -0.46
CA ARG A 30 -13.36 -1.17 0.04
C ARG A 30 -12.54 -2.46 0.18
N GLY A 31 -12.72 -3.18 1.29
CA GLY A 31 -12.00 -4.42 1.61
C GLY A 31 -10.60 -4.25 2.24
N LEU A 32 -9.97 -3.06 2.14
CA LEU A 32 -8.65 -2.81 2.75
C LEU A 32 -8.71 -1.89 3.98
N ARG A 33 -9.89 -1.36 4.31
CA ARG A 33 -10.07 -0.42 5.43
C ARG A 33 -10.01 -1.12 6.79
N ASP A 34 -10.53 -2.34 6.84
CA ASP A 34 -10.69 -3.11 8.09
C ASP A 34 -9.41 -3.85 8.47
N ILE A 35 -8.44 -3.91 7.55
CA ILE A 35 -7.15 -4.54 7.78
C ILE A 35 -6.28 -3.63 8.69
N PRO A 36 -5.78 -4.14 9.82
CA PRO A 36 -4.94 -3.38 10.72
C PRO A 36 -3.55 -3.11 10.12
N GLY A 37 -2.90 -2.03 10.54
CA GLY A 37 -1.57 -1.66 10.06
C GLY A 37 -1.19 -0.22 10.38
N PRO A 38 0.05 0.19 10.05
CA PRO A 38 0.55 1.54 10.28
C PRO A 38 -0.35 2.59 9.63
N ALA A 39 -0.63 3.69 10.34
CA ALA A 39 -1.47 4.77 9.83
C ALA A 39 -0.93 5.31 8.50
N LEU A 40 0.38 5.53 8.40
CA LEU A 40 1.04 6.06 7.20
C LEU A 40 0.99 5.08 6.01
N ALA A 41 0.97 3.78 6.27
CA ALA A 41 0.88 2.75 5.23
C ALA A 41 -0.48 2.77 4.49
N ARG A 42 -1.54 3.32 5.12
CA ARG A 42 -2.86 3.47 4.51
C ARG A 42 -2.92 4.56 3.45
N TYR A 43 -2.07 5.58 3.59
CA TYR A 43 -2.09 6.78 2.76
C TYR A 43 -1.06 6.71 1.61
N SER A 44 0.15 6.23 1.91
CA SER A 44 1.24 6.22 0.93
C SER A 44 2.20 5.04 1.11
N ARG A 45 3.05 4.79 0.11
CA ARG A 45 4.14 3.81 0.17
C ARG A 45 5.37 4.34 0.92
N LEU A 46 5.39 5.62 1.28
CA LEU A 46 6.55 6.29 1.88
C LEU A 46 6.94 5.67 3.22
N TRP A 47 5.96 5.22 4.00
CA TRP A 47 6.22 4.51 5.25
C TRP A 47 7.10 3.27 5.05
N LYS A 48 6.75 2.43 4.06
CA LYS A 48 7.53 1.23 3.73
C LYS A 48 8.91 1.61 3.18
N LEU A 49 8.97 2.62 2.31
CA LEU A 49 10.24 3.10 1.75
C LEU A 49 11.20 3.56 2.86
N TYR A 50 10.69 4.32 3.83
CA TYR A 50 11.46 4.75 4.99
C TYR A 50 11.97 3.57 5.83
N SER A 51 11.10 2.60 6.15
CA SER A 51 11.50 1.41 6.92
C SER A 51 12.54 0.56 6.19
N VAL A 52 12.46 0.47 4.86
CA VAL A 52 13.46 -0.23 4.03
C VAL A 52 14.76 0.56 3.96
N TRP A 53 14.69 1.88 3.79
CA TRP A 53 15.88 2.74 3.75
C TRP A 53 16.65 2.74 5.07
N LYS A 54 15.96 2.65 6.20
CA LYS A 54 16.56 2.47 7.52
C LYS A 54 17.23 1.10 7.71
N GLY A 55 16.91 0.12 6.88
CA GLY A 55 17.41 -1.26 6.98
C GLY A 55 16.58 -2.16 7.90
N ASP A 56 15.70 -1.63 8.75
CA ASP A 56 15.01 -2.40 9.80
C ASP A 56 13.66 -3.00 9.36
N HIS A 57 13.34 -3.04 8.07
CA HIS A 57 11.99 -3.39 7.60
C HIS A 57 11.52 -4.77 8.08
N HIS A 58 12.41 -5.77 8.11
CA HIS A 58 12.12 -7.13 8.56
C HIS A 58 11.73 -7.18 10.04
N HIS A 59 12.42 -6.44 10.90
CA HIS A 59 12.05 -6.34 12.31
C HIS A 59 10.68 -5.66 12.49
N VAL A 60 10.46 -4.55 11.78
CA VAL A 60 9.19 -3.82 11.80
C VAL A 60 8.02 -4.70 11.35
N GLU A 61 8.22 -5.53 10.31
CA GLU A 61 7.20 -6.43 9.81
C GLU A 61 6.88 -7.56 10.79
N ILE A 62 7.90 -8.16 11.42
CA ILE A 62 7.72 -9.15 12.49
C ILE A 62 6.92 -8.55 13.66
N ASP A 63 7.28 -7.36 14.13
CA ASP A 63 6.60 -6.70 15.25
C ASP A 63 5.17 -6.30 14.91
N LEU A 64 4.92 -5.91 13.65
CA LEU A 64 3.58 -5.64 13.17
C LEU A 64 2.71 -6.89 13.18
N HIS A 65 3.23 -8.04 12.74
CA HIS A 65 2.53 -9.32 12.78
C HIS A 65 2.29 -9.80 14.21
N ARG A 66 3.25 -9.59 15.12
CA ARG A 66 3.06 -9.85 16.56
C ARG A 66 1.93 -9.01 17.17
N LYS A 67 1.80 -7.75 16.75
CA LYS A 67 0.81 -6.82 17.31
C LYS A 67 -0.58 -6.94 16.70
N HIS A 68 -0.67 -7.17 15.39
CA HIS A 68 -1.93 -7.10 14.65
C HIS A 68 -2.41 -8.46 14.10
N GLY A 69 -1.59 -9.51 14.26
CA GLY A 69 -1.91 -10.87 13.82
C GLY A 69 -1.41 -11.18 12.41
N SER A 70 -2.05 -12.17 11.79
CA SER A 70 -1.58 -12.76 10.54
C SER A 70 -1.72 -11.86 9.31
N LEU A 71 -2.55 -10.82 9.37
CA LEU A 71 -2.86 -9.96 8.24
C LEU A 71 -2.56 -8.49 8.57
N VAL A 72 -1.59 -7.89 7.87
CA VAL A 72 -1.16 -6.51 8.12
C VAL A 72 -1.12 -5.70 6.83
N ARG A 73 -1.72 -4.52 6.84
CA ARG A 73 -1.63 -3.58 5.72
C ARG A 73 -0.31 -2.81 5.75
N ILE A 74 0.62 -3.16 4.86
CA ILE A 74 1.96 -2.53 4.73
C ILE A 74 2.02 -1.45 3.63
N GLY A 75 0.93 -1.25 2.88
CA GLY A 75 0.83 -0.18 1.90
C GLY A 75 -0.60 0.11 1.45
N PRO A 76 -0.80 1.11 0.58
CA PRO A 76 -2.15 1.52 0.16
C PRO A 76 -2.89 0.39 -0.57
N ASN A 77 -2.17 -0.45 -1.30
CA ASN A 77 -2.69 -1.64 -2.00
C ASN A 77 -1.83 -2.88 -1.70
N HIS A 78 -1.20 -2.95 -0.52
CA HIS A 78 -0.27 -4.02 -0.19
C HIS A 78 -0.56 -4.53 1.22
N ILE A 79 -0.76 -5.84 1.33
CA ILE A 79 -1.04 -6.56 2.56
C ILE A 79 0.05 -7.61 2.71
N SER A 80 0.61 -7.70 3.91
CA SER A 80 1.51 -8.78 4.31
C SER A 80 0.71 -9.84 5.05
N VAL A 81 1.00 -11.11 4.74
CA VAL A 81 0.29 -12.26 5.27
C VAL A 81 1.32 -13.23 5.84
N SER A 82 1.18 -13.57 7.12
CA SER A 82 2.10 -14.50 7.81
C SER A 82 1.50 -15.88 8.07
N ASP A 83 0.25 -16.12 7.66
CA ASP A 83 -0.45 -17.39 7.87
C ASP A 83 -0.03 -18.45 6.83
N PRO A 84 0.55 -19.59 7.25
CA PRO A 84 0.89 -20.69 6.34
C PRO A 84 -0.33 -21.23 5.58
N ALA A 85 -1.53 -21.19 6.18
CA ALA A 85 -2.75 -21.65 5.52
C ALA A 85 -3.17 -20.76 4.34
N ALA A 86 -2.69 -19.51 4.30
CA ALA A 86 -2.93 -18.60 3.19
C ALA A 86 -2.03 -18.87 1.97
N ILE A 87 -0.91 -19.58 2.13
CA ILE A 87 0.02 -19.91 1.03
C ILE A 87 -0.69 -20.63 -0.13
N PRO A 88 -1.42 -21.75 0.07
CA PRO A 88 -2.11 -22.42 -1.04
C PRO A 88 -3.23 -21.57 -1.67
N ILE A 89 -3.83 -20.66 -0.90
CA ILE A 89 -4.90 -19.76 -1.37
C ILE A 89 -4.33 -18.66 -2.28
N ILE A 90 -3.23 -18.03 -1.85
CA ILE A 90 -2.58 -16.92 -2.56
C ILE A 90 -1.86 -17.43 -3.81
N TYR A 91 -1.08 -18.50 -3.66
CA TYR A 91 -0.29 -19.05 -4.77
C TYR A 91 -1.09 -20.00 -5.68
N GLY A 92 -2.30 -20.40 -5.27
CA GLY A 92 -3.25 -21.05 -6.16
C GLY A 92 -2.72 -22.31 -6.83
N LEU A 93 -1.97 -23.15 -6.10
CA LEU A 93 -1.34 -24.39 -6.58
C LEU A 93 -2.33 -25.46 -7.11
N ASN A 94 -3.60 -25.13 -7.35
CA ASN A 94 -4.64 -26.08 -7.77
C ASN A 94 -5.70 -25.51 -8.73
N LYS A 95 -5.49 -24.33 -9.35
CA LYS A 95 -6.37 -23.84 -10.42
C LYS A 95 -5.76 -24.19 -11.77
N GLY A 96 -6.22 -25.30 -12.34
CA GLY A 96 -5.69 -25.94 -13.55
C GLY A 96 -5.19 -24.98 -14.63
N PHE A 97 -3.88 -24.75 -14.65
CA PHE A 97 -3.19 -24.24 -15.82
C PHE A 97 -3.13 -25.39 -16.83
N THR A 98 -4.09 -25.45 -17.75
CA THR A 98 -3.95 -26.29 -18.94
C THR A 98 -2.82 -25.69 -19.77
N LYS A 99 -1.65 -26.34 -19.75
CA LYS A 99 -0.60 -26.04 -20.73
C LYS A 99 -1.17 -26.41 -22.10
N ALA A 100 -1.42 -25.41 -22.94
CA ALA A 100 -1.75 -25.65 -24.34
C ALA A 100 -0.46 -26.12 -25.03
N CYS A 101 -0.50 -27.34 -25.57
CA CYS A 101 0.52 -27.89 -26.45
C CYS A 101 0.30 -27.40 -27.88
#